data_AF-A0A7X8ZXL9-F1
#
_entry.id   AF-A0A7X8ZXL9-F1
#
_cell.length_a   1.000
_cell.length_b   1.000
_cell.length_c   1.000
_cell.angle_alpha   90.00
_cell.angle_beta   90.00
_cell.angle_gamma   90.00
#
_symmetry.space_group_name_H-M   'P 1'
#
loop_
_entity.id
_entity.type
_entity.pdbx_description
1 polymer ?
#
loop_
_entity_poly.entity_id
_entity_poly.type
_entity_poly.pdbx_seq_one_letter_code
_entity_poly.pdbx_strand_id
1 'polypeptide(L)' 'SYAFSIYHDINSDKECNLSFFGIPKEPYGFSKNYRPILSKPSFHDCKINLYQDMTIVIDLIY' A
#
# COMPACT_ATOMS: atom_id res chain seq x y z
N SER A 1 15.43 3.11 -7.45
CA SER A 1 14.60 2.41 -6.46
C SER A 1 13.23 3.03 -6.45
N TYR A 2 12.20 2.22 -6.31
CA TYR A 2 10.81 2.65 -6.36
C TYR A 2 10.09 2.15 -5.11
N ALA A 3 9.05 2.85 -4.71
CA ALA A 3 8.10 2.37 -3.72
C ALA A 3 6.72 2.76 -4.21
N PHE A 4 5.74 1.90 -4.00
CA PHE A 4 4.37 2.18 -4.39
C PHE A 4 3.40 1.64 -3.36
N SER A 5 2.25 2.30 -3.29
CA SER A 5 1.09 1.90 -2.51
C SER A 5 -0.08 1.69 -3.45
N ILE A 6 -0.86 0.66 -3.21
CA ILE A 6 -2.06 0.34 -3.95
C ILE A 6 -3.24 0.51 -3.01
N TYR A 7 -4.30 1.12 -3.51
CA TYR A 7 -5.60 1.21 -2.84
C TYR A 7 -6.64 0.59 -3.76
N HIS A 8 -7.51 -0.24 -3.19
CA HIS A 8 -8.65 -0.80 -3.89
C HIS A 8 -9.88 0.02 -3.51
N ASP A 9 -10.31 0.87 -4.43
CA ASP A 9 -11.56 1.62 -4.35
C ASP A 9 -12.72 0.65 -4.64
N ILE A 10 -13.32 0.10 -3.58
CA ILE A 10 -14.41 -0.88 -3.67
C ILE A 10 -15.72 -0.16 -3.97
N ASN A 11 -15.93 1.00 -3.37
CA ASN A 11 -17.19 1.73 -3.45
C ASN A 11 -17.27 2.69 -4.66
N SER A 12 -16.19 2.82 -5.42
CA SER A 12 -16.05 3.67 -6.62
C SER A 12 -16.27 5.16 -6.35
N ASP A 13 -15.96 5.63 -5.14
CA ASP A 13 -16.10 7.04 -4.78
C ASP A 13 -14.87 7.89 -5.13
N LYS A 14 -13.76 7.26 -5.57
CA LYS A 14 -12.48 7.89 -5.90
C LYS A 14 -11.81 8.57 -4.72
N GLU A 15 -12.23 8.27 -3.50
CA GLU A 15 -11.67 8.78 -2.27
C GLU A 15 -10.92 7.67 -1.54
N CYS A 16 -9.82 8.05 -0.87
CA CYS A 16 -9.18 7.15 0.07
C CYS A 16 -9.95 7.25 1.38
N ASN A 17 -10.93 6.36 1.56
CA ASN A 17 -11.77 6.35 2.74
C ASN A 17 -10.94 6.05 4.00
N LEU A 18 -10.73 7.04 4.86
CA LEU A 18 -10.03 6.87 6.14
C LEU A 18 -11.02 6.85 7.31
N SER A 19 -10.74 6.03 8.31
CA SER A 19 -11.39 6.07 9.63
C SER A 19 -10.93 7.28 10.44
N PHE A 20 -11.59 7.56 11.56
CA PHE A 20 -11.26 8.69 12.45
C PHE A 20 -9.81 8.62 12.99
N PHE A 21 -9.23 7.42 13.04
CA PHE A 21 -7.83 7.19 13.41
C PHE A 21 -6.85 7.19 12.22
N GLY A 22 -7.29 7.61 11.03
CA GLY A 22 -6.45 7.68 9.83
C GLY A 22 -6.15 6.33 9.17
N ILE A 23 -6.86 5.26 9.57
CA ILE A 23 -6.71 3.91 9.01
C ILE A 23 -7.62 3.79 7.79
N PRO A 24 -7.12 3.30 6.64
CA PRO A 24 -7.96 3.00 5.49
C PRO A 24 -9.13 2.08 5.84
N LYS A 25 -10.32 2.41 5.33
CA LYS A 25 -11.53 1.59 5.45
C LYS A 25 -11.64 0.57 4.33
N GLU A 26 -10.84 0.73 3.28
CA GLU A 26 -10.82 -0.13 2.11
C GLU A 26 -9.45 -0.82 1.97
N PRO A 27 -9.36 -1.97 1.27
CA PRO A 27 -8.13 -2.71 1.17
C PRO A 27 -7.03 -1.89 0.53
N TYR A 28 -5.86 -1.92 1.15
CA TYR A 28 -4.67 -1.21 0.69
C TYR A 28 -3.46 -2.12 0.78
N GLY A 29 -2.38 -1.78 0.08
CA GLY A 29 -1.16 -2.57 0.08
C GLY A 29 0.05 -1.72 -0.24
N PHE A 30 1.22 -2.18 0.18
CA PHE A 30 2.49 -1.54 -0.11
C PHE A 30 3.41 -2.49 -0.84
N SER A 31 4.30 -1.95 -1.68
CA SER A 31 5.39 -2.71 -2.26
C SER A 31 6.18 -3.43 -1.16
N LYS A 32 6.65 -4.65 -1.46
CA LYS A 32 7.27 -5.59 -0.50
C LYS A 32 6.29 -6.21 0.53
N ASN A 33 4.98 -6.10 0.32
CA ASN A 33 3.94 -6.58 1.25
C ASN A 33 4.17 -6.08 2.68
N TYR A 34 4.60 -4.83 2.80
CA TYR A 34 4.81 -4.22 4.10
C TYR A 34 3.47 -4.07 4.83
N ARG A 35 3.40 -4.56 6.07
CA ARG A 35 2.21 -4.48 6.93
C ARG A 35 2.47 -3.50 8.07
N PRO A 36 1.93 -2.28 8.01
CA PRO A 36 2.07 -1.31 9.09
C PRO A 36 1.33 -1.82 10.34
N ILE A 37 2.03 -1.81 11.49
CA ILE A 37 1.45 -2.22 12.78
C ILE A 37 1.02 -1.01 13.60
N LEU A 38 1.83 0.06 13.59
CA LEU A 38 1.62 1.24 14.44
C LEU A 38 1.75 2.57 13.70
N SER A 39 2.53 2.60 12.62
CA SER A 39 2.84 3.83 11.89
C SER A 39 2.93 3.57 10.39
N LYS A 40 2.80 4.65 9.62
CA LYS A 40 3.00 4.63 8.18
C LYS A 40 4.42 4.16 7.85
N PRO A 41 4.61 3.33 6.80
CA PRO A 41 5.94 2.95 6.37
C PRO A 41 6.73 4.16 5.88
N SER A 42 8.05 4.10 6.04
CA SER A 42 8.95 4.97 5.31
C SER A 42 9.11 4.51 3.87
N PHE A 43 9.62 5.38 3.00
CA PHE A 43 10.02 4.97 1.65
C PHE A 43 10.99 3.77 1.67
N HIS A 44 11.89 3.71 2.66
CA HIS A 44 12.90 2.66 2.75
C HIS A 44 12.30 1.30 3.11
N ASP A 45 11.20 1.29 3.84
CA ASP A 45 10.49 0.06 4.23
C ASP A 45 9.83 -0.60 3.01
N CYS A 46 9.31 0.22 2.09
CA CYS A 46 8.62 -0.21 0.89
C CYS A 46 9.50 -0.19 -0.37
N LYS A 47 10.78 0.23 -0.28
CA LYS A 47 11.62 0.36 -1.46
C LYS A 47 11.88 -1.00 -2.10
N ILE A 48 11.79 -1.01 -3.43
CA ILE A 48 12.20 -2.10 -4.30
C ILE A 48 13.18 -1.57 -5.33
N ASN A 49 14.08 -2.42 -5.80
CA ASN A 49 15.00 -2.10 -6.88
C ASN A 49 14.53 -2.83 -8.14
N LEU A 50 14.24 -2.08 -9.20
CA LEU A 50 13.94 -2.62 -10.51
C LEU A 50 15.24 -2.68 -11.30
N TYR A 51 15.71 -3.89 -11.59
CA TYR A 51 16.90 -4.12 -12.42
C TYR A 51 16.55 -4.64 -13.82
N GLN A 52 15.35 -5.20 -13.96
CA GLN A 52 14.79 -5.77 -15.18
C GLN A 52 13.26 -5.85 -15.01
N ASP A 53 12.58 -6.35 -16.03
CA ASP A 53 11.15 -6.64 -15.98
C ASP A 53 10.84 -7.59 -14.81
N MET A 54 9.87 -7.20 -14.00
CA MET A 54 9.53 -7.90 -12.76
C MET A 54 8.01 -7.88 -12.53
N THR A 55 7.46 -9.03 -12.15
CA THR A 55 6.10 -9.13 -11.63
C THR A 55 6.14 -9.09 -10.11
N ILE A 56 5.33 -8.22 -9.51
CA ILE A 56 5.24 -8.04 -8.06
C ILE A 56 3.81 -8.32 -7.65
N VAL A 57 3.63 -9.33 -6.81
CA VAL A 57 2.34 -9.66 -6.20
C VAL A 57 2.21 -8.87 -4.91
N ILE A 58 1.11 -8.14 -4.77
CA ILE A 58 0.78 -7.39 -3.55
C ILE A 58 -0.43 -8.01 -2.88
N ASP A 59 -0.25 -8.37 -1.61
CA ASP A 59 -1.33 -8.79 -0.73
C ASP A 59 -1.97 -7.56 -0.10
N LEU A 60 -3.23 -7.31 -0.46
CA LEU A 60 -4.00 -6.25 0.16
C LEU A 60 -4.34 -6.60 1.60
N ILE A 61 -4.29 -5.61 2.47
CA ILE A 61 -4.65 -5.67 3.88
C ILE A 61 -5.87 -4.80 4.13
N TYR A 62 -6.71 -5.24 5.06
CA TYR A 62 -7.93 -4.58 5.51
C TYR A 62 -7.76 -4.16 6.97
#